data_AF-A0A1F0QIG3-F1
#
_entry.id   AF-A0A1F0QIG3-F1
#
_cell.length_a   1.000
_cell.length_b   1.000
_cell.length_c   1.000
_cell.angle_alpha   90.00
_cell.angle_beta   90.00
_cell.angle_gamma   90.00
#
_symmetry.space_group_name_H-M   'P 1'
#
loop_
_entity.id
_entity.type
_entity.pdbx_description
1 polymer ?
#
loop_
_entity_poly.entity_id
_entity_poly.type
_entity_poly.pdbx_seq_one_letter_code
_entity_poly.pdbx_strand_id
1 'polypeptide(L)'
;MLRPAFVGAILICLPLAACAQSHQDEAETPMFSAVHNSSASVAAESTTEEEISPEPTSNEAPSPTQSADKSESCEDIDADEAYQSGIGSIAPWNDFGWQLSSSSGFDPCADLSWQIITVEGATASSPHHIMLFHKGEYLGTATFEPYGFFPTVERVSDAVIAVTYHWAREGETTAGRTGETHAGFRWDEDQQKTVMSGDVPPN
;
A
#
# COMPACT_ATOMS: atom_id res chain seq x y z
N MET A 1 45.58 -26.02 -55.36
CA MET A 1 45.83 -24.57 -55.31
C MET A 1 46.43 -24.24 -53.96
N LEU A 2 47.58 -23.58 -53.97
CA LEU A 2 48.51 -23.32 -52.87
C LEU A 2 48.12 -22.04 -52.09
N ARG A 3 48.16 -22.11 -50.74
CA ARG A 3 48.59 -21.15 -49.67
C ARG A 3 48.77 -19.63 -50.00
N PRO A 4 48.58 -18.67 -49.06
CA PRO A 4 49.28 -18.69 -47.76
C PRO A 4 48.60 -18.07 -46.52
N ALA A 5 49.27 -18.28 -45.39
CA ALA A 5 49.08 -17.69 -44.07
C ALA A 5 49.86 -16.37 -43.90
N PHE A 6 49.41 -15.52 -42.98
CA PHE A 6 50.14 -14.43 -42.29
C PHE A 6 49.48 -14.33 -40.88
N VAL A 7 50.16 -14.61 -39.74
CA VAL A 7 51.15 -13.79 -39.01
C VAL A 7 50.65 -12.34 -38.90
N GLY A 8 50.36 -11.70 -37.76
CA GLY A 8 50.62 -11.88 -36.33
C GLY A 8 50.84 -10.47 -35.74
N ALA A 9 50.28 -10.12 -34.58
CA ALA A 9 50.77 -9.03 -33.71
C ALA A 9 50.12 -9.08 -32.31
N ILE A 10 50.98 -9.15 -31.31
CA ILE A 10 50.77 -9.08 -29.86
C ILE A 10 50.85 -7.60 -29.41
N LEU A 11 50.51 -7.31 -28.13
CA LEU A 11 50.77 -6.12 -27.28
C LEU A 11 49.51 -5.26 -27.03
N ILE A 12 49.07 -4.89 -25.81
CA ILE A 12 49.73 -4.57 -24.52
C ILE A 12 48.77 -4.82 -23.34
N CYS A 13 49.26 -5.41 -22.24
CA CYS A 13 48.62 -5.38 -20.91
C CYS A 13 48.88 -4.03 -20.20
N LEU A 14 47.86 -3.48 -19.55
CA LEU A 14 47.99 -2.45 -18.50
C LEU A 14 47.02 -2.77 -17.35
N PRO A 15 47.52 -3.23 -16.18
CA PRO A 15 46.75 -3.19 -14.94
C PRO A 15 46.96 -1.84 -14.26
N LEU A 16 45.87 -1.10 -14.01
CA LEU A 16 45.88 0.03 -13.08
C LEU A 16 45.55 -0.52 -11.69
N ALA A 17 46.59 -0.70 -10.89
CA ALA A 17 46.48 -0.80 -9.45
C ALA A 17 46.14 0.60 -8.90
N ALA A 18 44.99 0.73 -8.26
CA ALA A 18 44.70 1.83 -7.34
C ALA A 18 44.43 1.21 -5.97
N CYS A 19 45.37 1.42 -5.05
CA CYS A 19 45.25 1.10 -3.64
C CYS A 19 44.88 2.36 -2.85
N ALA A 20 44.32 2.13 -1.66
CA ALA A 20 43.95 3.06 -0.59
C ALA A 20 42.59 3.75 -0.81
N GLN A 21 41.64 3.71 0.13
CA GLN A 21 41.82 3.84 1.56
C GLN A 21 40.85 2.91 2.32
N SER A 22 41.39 2.04 3.15
CA SER A 22 40.68 1.38 4.23
C SER A 22 40.40 2.40 5.34
N HIS A 23 39.14 2.76 5.56
CA HIS A 23 38.71 3.36 6.82
C HIS A 23 38.23 2.24 7.74
N GLN A 24 38.95 2.11 8.84
CA GLN A 24 38.58 1.35 10.01
C GLN A 24 37.54 2.18 10.79
N ASP A 25 36.43 1.57 11.17
CA ASP A 25 35.69 1.86 12.39
C ASP A 25 35.10 0.50 12.82
N GLU A 26 35.80 -0.22 13.69
CA GLU A 26 35.63 -0.18 15.15
C GLU A 26 34.33 -0.88 15.54
N ALA A 27 34.44 -2.19 15.78
CA ALA A 27 33.48 -2.93 16.57
C ALA A 27 33.93 -2.85 18.04
N GLU A 28 33.35 -1.92 18.79
CA GLU A 28 33.32 -1.93 20.26
C GLU A 28 31.88 -1.80 20.74
N THR A 29 31.33 -2.92 21.22
CA THR A 29 30.73 -3.13 22.56
C THR A 29 29.80 -2.08 23.24
N PRO A 30 29.06 -2.45 24.31
CA PRO A 30 27.61 -2.30 24.40
C PRO A 30 27.14 -1.17 25.37
N MET A 31 25.82 -1.07 25.52
CA MET A 31 25.06 -0.42 26.61
C MET A 31 25.39 1.05 26.93
N PHE A 32 24.43 1.94 26.65
CA PHE A 32 24.19 3.07 27.52
C PHE A 32 22.78 3.00 28.12
N SER A 33 22.79 2.84 29.43
CA SER A 33 21.67 2.96 30.33
C SER A 33 21.13 4.39 30.41
N ALA A 34 19.88 4.43 30.86
CA ALA A 34 19.32 5.38 31.82
C ALA A 34 18.96 6.80 31.36
N VAL A 35 17.62 7.00 31.37
CA VAL A 35 16.86 8.04 32.08
C VAL A 35 17.24 9.50 31.80
N HIS A 36 16.26 10.33 31.46
CA HIS A 36 16.00 11.56 32.20
C HIS A 36 14.51 11.89 32.14
N ASN A 37 13.90 11.74 33.31
CA ASN A 37 12.63 12.33 33.71
C ASN A 37 12.74 13.87 33.66
N SER A 38 11.73 14.56 33.14
CA SER A 38 11.47 15.96 33.48
C SER A 38 9.97 16.19 33.52
N SER A 39 9.48 16.41 34.73
CA SER A 39 8.12 16.78 35.08
C SER A 39 7.88 18.28 34.87
N ALA A 40 6.61 18.63 34.58
CA ALA A 40 5.80 19.76 35.08
C ALA A 40 6.45 21.17 35.18
N SER A 41 5.82 22.31 34.89
CA SER A 41 4.44 22.79 35.01
C SER A 41 4.45 24.22 34.47
N VAL A 42 3.39 24.69 33.79
CA VAL A 42 2.91 26.07 34.00
C VAL A 42 1.39 26.11 33.77
N ALA A 43 0.68 26.63 34.77
CA ALA A 43 -0.75 26.93 34.77
C ALA A 43 -1.02 28.34 34.22
N ALA A 44 -2.20 28.54 33.62
CA ALA A 44 -2.92 29.82 33.66
C ALA A 44 -4.41 29.58 33.39
N GLU A 45 -5.24 30.29 34.13
CA GLU A 45 -6.68 30.15 34.31
C GLU A 45 -7.42 31.41 33.82
N SER A 46 -8.73 31.28 33.56
CA SER A 46 -9.81 32.30 33.59
C SER A 46 -9.89 33.39 32.50
N THR A 47 -11.06 33.55 31.84
CA THR A 47 -12.17 34.45 32.24
C THR A 47 -13.36 34.43 31.22
N THR A 48 -14.55 34.66 31.76
CA THR A 48 -15.97 34.67 31.30
C THR A 48 -16.44 35.88 30.43
N GLU A 49 -17.69 35.78 29.94
CA GLU A 49 -18.69 36.81 29.51
C GLU A 49 -18.58 37.38 28.08
N GLU A 50 -19.62 37.75 27.33
CA GLU A 50 -21.09 37.60 27.31
C GLU A 50 -21.59 38.30 26.02
N GLU A 51 -22.65 37.75 25.41
CA GLU A 51 -23.72 38.33 24.56
C GLU A 51 -23.50 39.62 23.71
N ILE A 52 -23.90 39.58 22.43
CA ILE A 52 -25.05 40.33 21.84
C ILE A 52 -25.02 40.26 20.29
N SER A 53 -26.18 39.85 19.74
CA SER A 53 -26.64 39.80 18.35
C SER A 53 -26.90 41.21 17.75
N PRO A 54 -26.83 41.45 16.43
CA PRO A 54 -28.02 41.23 15.57
C PRO A 54 -27.74 40.79 14.12
N GLU A 55 -28.53 39.84 13.61
CA GLU A 55 -28.95 39.76 12.19
C GLU A 55 -29.94 40.92 11.88
N PRO A 56 -30.16 41.39 10.62
CA PRO A 56 -30.33 40.55 9.42
C PRO A 56 -29.82 41.14 8.09
N THR A 57 -29.71 40.30 7.05
CA THR A 57 -30.26 40.59 5.71
C THR A 57 -30.17 39.34 4.84
N SER A 58 -31.35 38.83 4.53
CA SER A 58 -31.65 37.85 3.50
C SER A 58 -31.01 38.23 2.16
N ASN A 59 -30.27 37.29 1.57
CA ASN A 59 -30.07 37.24 0.13
C ASN A 59 -30.22 35.78 -0.30
N GLU A 60 -31.47 35.42 -0.59
CA GLU A 60 -31.83 34.18 -1.25
C GLU A 60 -31.52 34.32 -2.75
N ALA A 61 -30.53 33.55 -3.22
CA ALA A 61 -30.30 33.31 -4.64
C ALA A 61 -30.02 31.80 -4.82
N PRO A 62 -30.56 31.18 -5.89
CA PRO A 62 -30.89 29.75 -5.91
C PRO A 62 -29.68 28.82 -6.06
N SER A 63 -29.86 27.63 -5.50
CA SER A 63 -28.97 26.47 -5.47
C SER A 63 -28.33 26.06 -6.81
N PRO A 64 -27.08 25.59 -6.79
CA PRO A 64 -26.69 24.46 -7.60
C PRO A 64 -27.10 23.17 -6.87
N THR A 65 -28.16 22.54 -7.37
CA THR A 65 -28.45 21.13 -7.08
C THR A 65 -27.49 20.27 -7.90
N GLN A 66 -26.48 19.68 -7.28
CA GLN A 66 -26.20 18.23 -7.29
C GLN A 66 -24.83 17.88 -6.68
N SER A 67 -24.89 16.86 -5.81
CA SER A 67 -23.78 15.99 -5.39
C SER A 67 -22.81 16.55 -4.34
N ALA A 68 -23.28 16.70 -3.10
CA ALA A 68 -22.44 16.72 -1.91
C ALA A 68 -23.26 16.35 -0.66
N ASP A 69 -24.08 15.31 -0.74
CA ASP A 69 -24.94 14.93 0.39
C ASP A 69 -25.21 13.42 0.41
N LYS A 70 -24.12 12.65 0.38
CA LYS A 70 -24.09 11.25 0.80
C LYS A 70 -22.80 10.99 1.55
N SER A 71 -22.55 11.80 2.58
CA SER A 71 -21.36 11.70 3.41
C SER A 71 -21.69 12.11 4.84
N GLU A 72 -22.64 11.43 5.49
CA GLU A 72 -22.92 11.71 6.91
C GLU A 72 -23.07 10.46 7.80
N SER A 73 -23.07 9.25 7.25
CA SER A 73 -22.96 8.03 8.08
C SER A 73 -22.07 7.03 7.39
N CYS A 74 -20.94 6.72 8.02
CA CYS A 74 -20.05 5.65 7.60
C CYS A 74 -20.51 4.28 8.15
N GLU A 75 -21.61 4.23 8.89
CA GLU A 75 -22.05 3.01 9.60
C GLU A 75 -22.94 2.10 8.75
N ASP A 76 -23.28 2.51 7.53
CA ASP A 76 -24.40 1.92 6.80
C ASP A 76 -24.05 0.61 6.08
N ILE A 77 -22.77 0.26 5.90
CA ILE A 77 -22.34 -0.93 5.16
C ILE A 77 -21.38 -1.80 5.99
N ASP A 78 -21.67 -3.09 6.08
CA ASP A 78 -20.77 -4.07 6.70
C ASP A 78 -19.79 -4.69 5.69
N ALA A 79 -18.82 -5.46 6.19
CA ALA A 79 -17.78 -6.04 5.36
C ALA A 79 -18.30 -7.05 4.31
N ASP A 80 -19.36 -7.81 4.62
CA ASP A 80 -19.93 -8.77 3.67
C ASP A 80 -20.69 -8.03 2.57
N GLU A 81 -21.49 -7.03 2.91
CA GLU A 81 -22.17 -6.20 1.93
C GLU A 81 -21.16 -5.47 1.02
N ALA A 82 -20.06 -4.96 1.59
CA ALA A 82 -18.98 -4.37 0.82
C ALA A 82 -18.31 -5.40 -0.12
N TYR A 83 -18.08 -6.63 0.34
CA TYR A 83 -17.56 -7.70 -0.51
C TYR A 83 -18.50 -8.00 -1.69
N GLN A 84 -19.80 -8.14 -1.42
CA GLN A 84 -20.82 -8.40 -2.45
C GLN A 84 -20.94 -7.25 -3.46
N SER A 85 -20.73 -6.00 -3.03
CA SER A 85 -20.80 -4.82 -3.91
C SER A 85 -19.76 -4.86 -5.04
N GLY A 86 -18.58 -5.45 -4.80
CA GLY A 86 -17.47 -5.45 -5.74
C GLY A 86 -17.24 -6.77 -6.46
N ILE A 87 -17.57 -7.90 -5.83
CA ILE A 87 -17.12 -9.23 -6.30
C ILE A 87 -17.57 -9.58 -7.72
N GLY A 88 -18.78 -9.17 -8.11
CA GLY A 88 -19.34 -9.44 -9.44
C GLY A 88 -18.63 -8.70 -10.59
N SER A 89 -17.80 -7.70 -10.28
CA SER A 89 -17.01 -6.96 -11.26
C SER A 89 -15.65 -7.59 -11.58
N ILE A 90 -15.19 -8.54 -10.74
CA ILE A 90 -13.87 -9.15 -10.86
C ILE A 90 -14.02 -10.44 -11.67
N ALA A 91 -13.37 -10.51 -12.82
CA ALA A 91 -13.43 -11.70 -13.68
C ALA A 91 -12.89 -12.95 -12.94
N PRO A 92 -13.50 -14.13 -13.12
CA PRO A 92 -12.99 -15.38 -12.54
C PRO A 92 -11.54 -15.66 -12.94
N TRP A 93 -10.78 -16.31 -12.05
CA TRP A 93 -9.41 -16.73 -12.35
C TRP A 93 -9.43 -18.19 -12.83
N ASN A 94 -9.12 -18.44 -14.10
CA ASN A 94 -9.11 -19.80 -14.69
C ASN A 94 -10.40 -20.60 -14.38
N ASP A 95 -11.56 -19.97 -14.58
CA ASP A 95 -12.90 -20.50 -14.25
C ASP A 95 -13.19 -20.73 -12.75
N PHE A 96 -12.24 -20.44 -11.86
CA PHE A 96 -12.48 -20.45 -10.42
C PHE A 96 -13.11 -19.14 -9.96
N GLY A 97 -14.19 -19.25 -9.19
CA GLY A 97 -14.81 -18.14 -8.49
C GLY A 97 -13.89 -17.57 -7.41
N TRP A 98 -14.15 -16.33 -7.04
CA TRP A 98 -13.51 -15.67 -5.92
C TRP A 98 -14.33 -15.88 -4.64
N GLN A 99 -13.63 -16.01 -3.51
CA GLN A 99 -14.20 -16.04 -2.16
C GLN A 99 -13.46 -15.06 -1.26
N LEU A 100 -14.17 -14.52 -0.27
CA LEU A 100 -13.59 -13.65 0.74
C LEU A 100 -12.57 -14.44 1.59
N SER A 101 -11.34 -13.93 1.65
CA SER A 101 -10.24 -14.52 2.41
C SER A 101 -9.99 -13.77 3.72
N SER A 102 -10.08 -12.44 3.70
CA SER A 102 -9.97 -11.61 4.90
C SER A 102 -10.69 -10.28 4.71
N SER A 103 -11.49 -9.89 5.71
CA SER A 103 -12.12 -8.57 5.84
C SER A 103 -11.50 -7.71 6.93
N SER A 104 -10.41 -8.18 7.57
CA SER A 104 -9.80 -7.49 8.74
C SER A 104 -9.29 -6.07 8.45
N GLY A 105 -9.05 -5.72 7.19
CA GLY A 105 -8.66 -4.38 6.75
C GLY A 105 -9.82 -3.48 6.36
N PHE A 106 -11.05 -3.99 6.39
CA PHE A 106 -12.24 -3.24 6.00
C PHE A 106 -12.64 -2.29 7.12
N ASP A 107 -12.88 -1.05 6.73
CA ASP A 107 -13.35 0.03 7.58
C ASP A 107 -14.23 0.92 6.69
N PRO A 108 -15.54 1.03 6.97
CA PRO A 108 -16.45 1.82 6.17
C PRO A 108 -16.30 3.34 6.42
N CYS A 109 -15.50 3.75 7.40
CA CYS A 109 -15.16 5.16 7.67
C CYS A 109 -13.86 5.61 7.01
N ALA A 110 -12.93 4.69 6.75
CA ALA A 110 -11.61 5.05 6.27
C ALA A 110 -11.64 5.56 4.83
N ASP A 111 -10.81 6.56 4.52
CA ASP A 111 -10.60 7.04 3.16
C ASP A 111 -10.03 5.94 2.24
N LEU A 112 -9.29 4.97 2.79
CA LEU A 112 -8.88 3.78 2.09
C LEU A 112 -8.96 2.56 3.02
N SER A 113 -9.80 1.60 2.69
CA SER A 113 -9.86 0.30 3.34
C SER A 113 -9.79 -0.84 2.33
N TRP A 114 -9.61 -2.08 2.81
CA TRP A 114 -9.41 -3.20 1.90
C TRP A 114 -10.01 -4.51 2.39
N GLN A 115 -10.28 -5.39 1.44
CA GLN A 115 -10.56 -6.80 1.67
C GLN A 115 -9.64 -7.66 0.79
N ILE A 116 -9.34 -8.87 1.24
CA ILE A 116 -8.52 -9.81 0.48
C ILE A 116 -9.42 -10.95 0.04
N ILE A 117 -9.38 -11.26 -1.25
CA ILE A 117 -10.09 -12.39 -1.85
C ILE A 117 -9.09 -13.37 -2.42
N THR A 118 -9.48 -14.64 -2.47
CA THR A 118 -8.72 -15.71 -3.13
C THR A 118 -9.67 -16.62 -3.87
N VAL A 119 -9.14 -17.55 -4.66
CA VAL A 119 -9.96 -18.49 -5.43
C VAL A 119 -10.61 -19.54 -4.53
N GLU A 120 -11.76 -20.07 -4.95
CA GLU A 120 -12.35 -21.25 -4.33
C GLU A 120 -11.37 -22.44 -4.35
N GLY A 121 -11.27 -23.17 -3.24
CA GLY A 121 -10.30 -24.27 -3.12
C GLY A 121 -8.84 -23.84 -3.07
N ALA A 122 -8.56 -22.59 -2.67
CA ALA A 122 -7.21 -22.04 -2.58
C ALA A 122 -6.24 -22.90 -1.74
N THR A 123 -4.98 -22.86 -2.17
CA THR A 123 -3.81 -23.40 -1.46
C THR A 123 -2.86 -22.26 -1.11
N ALA A 124 -1.74 -22.54 -0.44
CA ALA A 124 -0.81 -21.51 0.03
C ALA A 124 -0.28 -20.58 -1.08
N SER A 125 -0.10 -21.09 -2.30
CA SER A 125 0.41 -20.32 -3.45
C SER A 125 -0.70 -19.78 -4.35
N SER A 126 -1.96 -19.90 -3.95
CA SER A 126 -3.09 -19.42 -4.74
C SER A 126 -3.05 -17.90 -4.91
N PRO A 127 -3.64 -17.38 -6.00
CA PRO A 127 -3.72 -15.96 -6.27
C PRO A 127 -4.64 -15.23 -5.27
N HIS A 128 -4.30 -13.98 -4.98
CA HIS A 128 -5.09 -13.07 -4.18
C HIS A 128 -5.28 -11.74 -4.91
N HIS A 129 -6.47 -11.18 -4.81
CA HIS A 129 -6.71 -9.77 -5.06
C HIS A 129 -6.89 -9.04 -3.73
N ILE A 130 -6.47 -7.78 -3.73
CA ILE A 130 -6.80 -6.82 -2.68
C ILE A 130 -7.89 -5.92 -3.26
N MET A 131 -9.13 -6.06 -2.79
CA MET A 131 -10.24 -5.17 -3.10
C MET A 131 -10.08 -3.89 -2.29
N LEU A 132 -10.19 -2.72 -2.93
CA LEU A 132 -10.04 -1.42 -2.30
C LEU A 132 -11.38 -0.71 -2.17
N PHE A 133 -11.54 0.04 -1.08
CA PHE A 133 -12.75 0.76 -0.75
C PHE A 133 -12.44 2.18 -0.27
N HIS A 134 -13.28 3.16 -0.62
CA HIS A 134 -13.30 4.49 -0.02
C HIS A 134 -14.61 4.65 0.74
N LYS A 135 -14.56 4.79 2.06
CA LYS A 135 -15.76 4.95 2.90
C LYS A 135 -16.85 3.89 2.61
N GLY A 136 -16.42 2.63 2.47
CA GLY A 136 -17.29 1.50 2.14
C GLY A 136 -17.67 1.35 0.66
N GLU A 137 -17.40 2.34 -0.19
CA GLU A 137 -17.63 2.24 -1.64
C GLU A 137 -16.49 1.48 -2.32
N TYR A 138 -16.82 0.45 -3.10
CA TYR A 138 -15.83 -0.35 -3.82
C TYR A 138 -15.19 0.43 -4.97
N LEU A 139 -13.85 0.50 -4.96
CA LEU A 139 -13.05 1.24 -5.94
C LEU A 139 -12.50 0.36 -7.09
N GLY A 140 -12.41 -0.95 -6.86
CA GLY A 140 -11.68 -1.87 -7.72
C GLY A 140 -10.63 -2.68 -6.97
N THR A 141 -9.79 -3.40 -7.71
CA THR A 141 -8.65 -4.14 -7.16
C THR A 141 -7.40 -3.26 -7.15
N ALA A 142 -6.52 -3.48 -6.17
CA ALA A 142 -5.26 -2.75 -6.03
C ALA A 142 -4.36 -2.88 -7.27
N THR A 143 -4.38 -4.06 -7.90
CA THR A 143 -3.65 -4.37 -9.13
C THR A 143 -4.59 -5.05 -10.13
N PHE A 144 -4.28 -4.92 -11.43
CA PHE A 144 -5.04 -5.57 -12.49
C PHE A 144 -4.91 -7.10 -12.41
N GLU A 145 -3.70 -7.60 -12.18
CA GLU A 145 -3.42 -9.02 -12.00
C GLU A 145 -3.48 -9.40 -10.51
N PRO A 146 -4.00 -10.59 -10.17
CA PRO A 146 -3.86 -11.14 -8.83
C PRO A 146 -2.48 -11.79 -8.67
N TYR A 147 -1.94 -11.77 -7.45
CA TYR A 147 -0.62 -12.35 -7.15
C TYR A 147 -0.73 -13.55 -6.23
N GLY A 148 0.15 -14.53 -6.44
CA GLY A 148 0.24 -15.71 -5.60
C GLY A 148 0.59 -15.35 -4.15
N PHE A 149 0.23 -16.24 -3.24
CA PHE A 149 0.46 -16.12 -1.80
C PHE A 149 -0.31 -14.98 -1.12
N PHE A 150 -0.70 -15.19 0.13
CA PHE A 150 -1.44 -14.19 0.88
C PHE A 150 -0.55 -12.95 1.13
N PRO A 151 -0.99 -11.73 0.73
CA PRO A 151 -0.21 -10.51 0.91
C PRO A 151 -0.22 -10.03 2.36
N THR A 152 0.84 -9.35 2.78
CA THR A 152 0.81 -8.60 4.05
C THR A 152 0.33 -7.18 3.73
N VAL A 153 -0.73 -6.72 4.40
CA VAL A 153 -1.25 -5.36 4.22
C VAL A 153 -1.28 -4.67 5.57
N GLU A 154 -0.69 -3.47 5.63
CA GLU A 154 -0.59 -2.66 6.83
C GLU A 154 -1.23 -1.29 6.57
N ARG A 155 -2.04 -0.82 7.52
CA ARG A 155 -2.59 0.53 7.50
C ARG A 155 -1.51 1.52 7.93
N VAL A 156 -1.18 2.48 7.08
CA VAL A 156 -0.22 3.55 7.37
C VAL A 156 -0.96 4.79 7.89
N SER A 157 -2.11 5.10 7.30
CA SER A 157 -3.05 6.14 7.75
C SER A 157 -4.47 5.81 7.26
N ASP A 158 -5.44 6.69 7.48
CA ASP A 158 -6.81 6.51 6.95
C ASP A 158 -6.83 6.38 5.42
N ALA A 159 -6.00 7.17 4.73
CA ALA A 159 -5.96 7.23 3.27
C ALA A 159 -4.83 6.40 2.64
N VAL A 160 -3.97 5.72 3.44
CA VAL A 160 -2.76 5.05 2.93
C VAL A 160 -2.59 3.65 3.51
N ILE A 161 -2.33 2.68 2.63
CA ILE A 161 -1.95 1.31 3.00
C ILE A 161 -0.61 0.94 2.37
N ALA A 162 0.18 0.15 3.09
CA ALA A 162 1.39 -0.48 2.59
C ALA A 162 1.11 -1.97 2.35
N VAL A 163 1.55 -2.48 1.20
CA VAL A 163 1.36 -3.87 0.78
C VAL A 163 2.72 -4.50 0.52
N THR A 164 2.95 -5.64 1.15
CA THR A 164 4.05 -6.55 0.80
C THR A 164 3.47 -7.73 0.04
N TYR A 165 3.80 -7.83 -1.24
CA TYR A 165 3.48 -8.99 -2.05
C TYR A 165 4.58 -10.04 -1.91
N HIS A 166 4.17 -11.29 -1.72
CA HIS A 166 5.07 -12.42 -1.59
C HIS A 166 5.06 -13.24 -2.87
N TRP A 167 6.21 -13.72 -3.33
CA TRP A 167 6.30 -14.52 -4.55
C TRP A 167 7.46 -15.52 -4.48
N ALA A 168 7.33 -16.61 -5.24
CA ALA A 168 8.35 -17.65 -5.33
C ALA A 168 9.46 -17.20 -6.27
N ARG A 169 10.72 -17.22 -5.81
CA ARG A 169 11.87 -16.95 -6.68
C ARG A 169 12.11 -18.11 -7.64
N GLU A 170 12.87 -17.84 -8.70
CA GLU A 170 13.33 -18.89 -9.62
C GLU A 170 14.04 -20.01 -8.84
N GLY A 171 13.64 -21.26 -9.10
CA GLY A 171 14.19 -22.44 -8.44
C GLY A 171 13.55 -22.80 -7.09
N GLU A 172 12.63 -21.98 -6.56
CA GLU A 172 11.88 -22.33 -5.36
C GLU A 172 10.74 -23.31 -5.65
N THR A 173 10.40 -24.12 -4.64
CA THR A 173 9.18 -24.94 -4.67
C THR A 173 7.94 -24.05 -4.65
N THR A 174 6.78 -24.58 -5.02
CA THR A 174 5.50 -23.86 -4.92
C THR A 174 5.11 -23.42 -3.51
N ALA A 175 5.70 -24.02 -2.47
CA ALA A 175 5.50 -23.59 -1.08
C ALA A 175 6.48 -22.49 -0.62
N GLY A 176 7.55 -22.23 -1.40
CA GLY A 176 8.54 -21.21 -1.11
C GLY A 176 8.10 -19.84 -1.63
N ARG A 177 8.36 -18.79 -0.85
CA ARG A 177 8.01 -17.40 -1.20
C ARG A 177 9.04 -16.39 -0.67
N THR A 178 10.33 -16.56 -0.97
CA THR A 178 11.35 -15.62 -0.45
C THR A 178 11.47 -14.32 -1.27
N GLY A 179 10.73 -14.21 -2.36
CA GLY A 179 10.56 -12.98 -3.12
C GLY A 179 9.55 -12.07 -2.42
N GLU A 180 9.89 -10.79 -2.31
CA GLU A 180 8.99 -9.75 -1.82
C GLU A 180 9.07 -8.54 -2.75
N THR A 181 7.94 -7.90 -3.01
CA THR A 181 7.88 -6.52 -3.52
C THR A 181 6.99 -5.68 -2.63
N HIS A 182 7.26 -4.39 -2.59
CA HIS A 182 6.59 -3.46 -1.69
C HIS A 182 5.89 -2.39 -2.50
N ALA A 183 4.61 -2.20 -2.21
CA ALA A 183 3.76 -1.21 -2.85
C ALA A 183 3.05 -0.35 -1.81
N GLY A 184 2.80 0.92 -2.13
CA GLY A 184 1.95 1.80 -1.34
C GLY A 184 0.75 2.22 -2.16
N PHE A 185 -0.44 2.14 -1.57
CA PHE A 185 -1.68 2.63 -2.18
C PHE A 185 -2.22 3.78 -1.35
N ARG A 186 -2.56 4.87 -2.02
CA ARG A 186 -3.10 6.08 -1.38
C ARG A 186 -4.37 6.52 -2.08
N TRP A 187 -5.40 6.86 -1.30
CA TRP A 187 -6.54 7.61 -1.81
C TRP A 187 -6.15 9.06 -2.10
N ASP A 188 -6.42 9.50 -3.33
CA ASP A 188 -6.19 10.87 -3.79
C ASP A 188 -7.52 11.61 -3.86
N GLU A 189 -7.77 12.46 -2.87
CA GLU A 189 -9.04 13.18 -2.73
C GLU A 189 -9.28 14.13 -3.92
N ASP A 190 -8.26 14.77 -4.46
CA ASP A 190 -8.41 15.70 -5.59
C ASP A 190 -8.77 14.97 -6.89
N GLN A 191 -8.20 13.77 -7.09
CA GLN A 191 -8.43 12.96 -8.30
C GLN A 191 -9.54 11.93 -8.13
N GLN A 192 -10.09 11.78 -6.93
CA GLN A 192 -11.10 10.78 -6.57
C GLN A 192 -10.71 9.37 -7.04
N LYS A 193 -9.46 8.97 -6.76
CA LYS A 193 -8.94 7.65 -7.15
C LYS A 193 -7.81 7.17 -6.25
N THR A 194 -7.53 5.88 -6.31
CA THR A 194 -6.31 5.32 -5.70
C THR A 194 -5.09 5.56 -6.59
N VAL A 195 -3.99 5.98 -5.99
CA VAL A 195 -2.67 6.09 -6.62
C VAL A 195 -1.73 5.05 -6.01
N MET A 196 -1.10 4.25 -6.89
CA MET A 196 -0.09 3.27 -6.51
C MET A 196 1.32 3.88 -6.58
N SER A 197 2.19 3.40 -5.70
CA SER A 197 3.64 3.60 -5.70
C SER A 197 4.34 2.27 -5.40
N GLY A 198 5.63 2.17 -5.70
CA GLY A 198 6.40 0.94 -5.51
C GLY A 198 6.19 -0.08 -6.63
N ASP A 199 6.41 -1.35 -6.32
CA ASP A 199 6.52 -2.42 -7.31
C ASP A 199 5.57 -3.60 -7.01
N VAL A 200 5.09 -4.22 -8.08
CA VAL A 200 4.38 -5.51 -8.04
C VAL A 200 5.36 -6.68 -8.28
N PRO A 201 5.00 -7.92 -7.94
CA PRO A 201 5.80 -9.08 -8.26
C PRO A 201 6.17 -9.17 -9.75
N PRO A 202 7.33 -9.75 -10.09
CA PRO A 202 7.71 -9.99 -11.47
C PRO A 202 6.81 -11.06 -12.12
N ASN A 203 6.64 -10.94 -13.44
CA ASN A 203 5.92 -11.91 -14.28
C ASN A 203 6.83 -13.04 -14.78
#